data_AF-A0A3D0R7P7-F1
#
_entry.id   AF-A0A3D0R7P7-F1
#
_cell.length_a   1.000
_cell.length_b   1.000
_cell.length_c   1.000
_cell.angle_alpha   90.00
_cell.angle_beta   90.00
_cell.angle_gamma   90.00
#
_symmetry.space_group_name_H-M   'P 1'
#
loop_
_entity.id
_entity.type
_entity.pdbx_description
1 polymer ?
#
loop_
_entity_poly.entity_id
_entity_poly.type
_entity_poly.pdbx_seq_one_letter_code
_entity_poly.pdbx_strand_id
1 'polypeptide(L)'
;MASFLHELTTDDLTQLNETHKQAALNALEHEQIIFLPNYFFKHDAQASILFNENLLDKRHKNLSFNHKNQQLKGQAAPEIHVQTALKTFLDAFACFSHDLISRL
;
A
#
# COMPACT_ATOMS: atom_id res chain seq x y z
N MET A 1 -21.61 2.97 -21.77
CA MET A 1 -20.98 2.09 -20.75
C MET A 1 -20.42 3.01 -19.68
N ALA A 2 -20.78 2.83 -18.41
CA ALA A 2 -20.17 3.60 -17.33
C ALA A 2 -18.70 3.14 -17.18
N SER A 3 -17.77 4.09 -17.05
CA SER A 3 -16.38 3.77 -16.72
C SER A 3 -16.34 3.23 -15.28
N PHE A 4 -15.66 2.11 -15.04
CA PHE A 4 -15.41 1.60 -13.69
C PHE A 4 -14.14 2.19 -13.07
N LEU A 5 -13.48 3.12 -13.78
CA LEU A 5 -12.20 3.70 -13.41
C LEU A 5 -12.31 5.21 -13.36
N HIS A 6 -11.82 5.80 -12.27
CA HIS A 6 -11.59 7.22 -12.10
C HIS A 6 -10.09 7.44 -11.90
N GLU A 7 -9.44 8.06 -12.87
CA GLU A 7 -7.99 8.25 -12.86
C GLU A 7 -7.61 9.62 -12.28
N LEU A 8 -6.67 9.62 -11.34
CA LEU A 8 -6.05 10.83 -10.80
C LEU A 8 -4.58 10.86 -11.23
N THR A 9 -4.29 11.66 -12.25
CA THR A 9 -2.93 11.86 -12.77
C THR A 9 -2.15 12.86 -11.91
N THR A 10 -1.81 12.45 -10.69
CA THR A 10 -0.92 13.20 -9.80
C THR A 10 0.16 12.29 -9.22
N ASP A 11 1.36 12.82 -9.03
CA ASP A 11 2.44 12.23 -8.23
C ASP A 11 2.55 12.85 -6.83
N ASP A 12 1.77 13.89 -6.56
CA ASP A 12 1.74 14.64 -5.31
C ASP A 12 0.30 14.97 -4.90
N LEU A 13 -0.16 14.30 -3.83
CA LEU A 13 -1.51 14.47 -3.31
C LEU A 13 -1.78 15.87 -2.75
N THR A 14 -0.74 16.65 -2.43
CA THR A 14 -0.92 18.04 -1.95
C THR A 14 -1.43 18.97 -3.04
N GLN A 15 -1.33 18.58 -4.31
CA GLN A 15 -1.83 19.32 -5.46
C GLN A 15 -3.32 19.08 -5.73
N LEU A 16 -3.95 18.13 -5.02
CA LEU A 16 -5.38 17.86 -5.15
C LEU A 16 -6.18 18.97 -4.46
N ASN A 17 -6.94 19.73 -5.27
CA ASN A 17 -7.94 20.65 -4.76
C ASN A 17 -9.22 19.91 -4.34
N GLU A 18 -10.13 20.63 -3.69
CA GLU A 18 -11.41 20.07 -3.21
C GLU A 18 -12.29 19.50 -4.32
N THR A 19 -12.19 20.04 -5.56
CA THR A 19 -12.93 19.50 -6.71
C THR A 19 -12.43 18.10 -7.07
N HIS A 20 -11.11 17.87 -7.08
CA HIS A 20 -10.55 16.55 -7.35
C HIS A 20 -10.94 15.55 -6.26
N LYS A 21 -10.86 15.96 -4.99
CA LYS A 21 -11.24 15.12 -3.84
C LYS A 21 -12.71 14.74 -3.90
N GLN A 22 -13.61 15.70 -4.14
CA GLN A 22 -15.03 15.43 -4.25
C GLN A 22 -15.34 14.51 -5.44
N ALA A 23 -14.66 14.67 -6.57
CA ALA A 23 -14.82 13.79 -7.72
C ALA A 23 -14.38 12.36 -7.41
N ALA A 24 -13.25 12.19 -6.71
CA ALA A 24 -12.76 10.89 -6.28
C ALA A 24 -13.67 10.23 -5.23
N LEU A 25 -14.18 11.00 -4.26
CA LEU A 25 -15.15 10.51 -3.29
C LEU A 25 -16.45 10.05 -3.98
N ASN A 26 -17.00 10.89 -4.86
CA ASN A 26 -18.19 10.52 -5.63
C ASN A 26 -17.92 9.25 -6.46
N ALA A 27 -16.75 9.13 -7.09
CA ALA A 27 -16.38 7.95 -7.85
C ALA A 27 -16.36 6.69 -6.96
N LEU A 28 -15.77 6.75 -5.77
CA LEU A 28 -15.79 5.66 -4.79
C LEU A 28 -17.21 5.27 -4.37
N GLU A 29 -18.07 6.25 -4.09
CA GLU A 29 -19.48 6.02 -3.72
C GLU A 29 -20.30 5.40 -4.85
N HIS A 30 -19.87 5.56 -6.10
CA HIS A 30 -20.46 4.94 -7.29
C HIS A 30 -19.70 3.68 -7.75
N GLU A 31 -18.98 3.02 -6.82
CA GLU A 31 -18.30 1.74 -7.06
C GLU A 31 -17.21 1.80 -8.14
N GLN A 32 -16.65 2.98 -8.40
CA GLN A 32 -15.52 3.14 -9.30
C GLN A 32 -14.19 2.91 -8.56
N ILE A 33 -13.20 2.40 -9.29
CA ILE A 33 -11.83 2.25 -8.83
C ILE A 33 -11.10 3.58 -9.01
N ILE A 34 -10.51 4.09 -7.93
CA ILE A 34 -9.58 5.21 -8.02
C ILE A 34 -8.22 4.68 -8.43
N PHE A 35 -7.72 5.14 -9.56
CA PHE A 35 -6.42 4.74 -10.09
C PHE A 35 -5.46 5.93 -10.13
N LEU A 36 -4.31 5.78 -9.49
CA LEU A 36 -3.27 6.80 -9.45
C LEU A 36 -2.01 6.28 -10.16
N PRO A 37 -1.87 6.48 -11.48
CA PRO A 37 -0.76 5.91 -12.25
C PRO A 37 0.62 6.47 -11.86
N ASN A 38 0.65 7.70 -11.34
CA ASN A 38 1.89 8.41 -11.02
C ASN A 38 2.21 8.45 -9.51
N TYR A 39 1.31 7.96 -8.66
CA TYR A 39 1.50 7.93 -7.21
C TYR A 39 1.79 6.51 -6.75
N PHE A 40 3.02 6.24 -6.34
CA PHE A 40 3.48 4.89 -6.01
C PHE A 40 4.30 4.84 -4.72
N PHE A 41 4.25 3.68 -4.06
CA PHE A 41 5.04 3.43 -2.87
C PHE A 41 6.52 3.25 -3.24
N LYS A 42 7.33 4.27 -2.91
CA LYS A 42 8.78 4.22 -3.02
C LYS A 42 9.36 3.51 -1.80
N HIS A 43 10.24 2.55 -2.03
CA HIS A 43 10.96 1.82 -0.99
C HIS A 43 12.47 1.81 -1.29
N ASP A 44 13.28 1.53 -0.26
CA ASP A 44 14.73 1.39 -0.39
C ASP A 44 15.07 0.19 -1.29
N ALA A 45 16.09 0.32 -2.15
CA ALA A 45 16.63 -0.75 -2.96
C ALA A 45 17.01 -2.00 -2.14
N GLN A 46 17.40 -1.83 -0.87
CA GLN A 46 17.68 -2.94 0.04
C GLN A 46 16.45 -3.84 0.31
N ALA A 47 15.23 -3.33 0.13
CA ALA A 47 14.01 -4.12 0.25
C ALA A 47 13.86 -5.17 -0.87
N SER A 48 14.75 -5.19 -1.88
CA SER A 48 14.74 -6.21 -2.93
C SER A 48 14.81 -7.64 -2.40
N ILE A 49 15.49 -7.83 -1.26
CA ILE A 49 15.57 -9.15 -0.58
C ILE A 49 14.20 -9.65 -0.09
N LEU A 50 13.21 -8.74 0.03
CA LEU A 50 11.87 -9.02 0.51
C LEU A 50 10.93 -9.55 -0.58
N PHE A 51 11.29 -9.41 -1.86
CA PHE A 51 10.48 -9.87 -2.99
C PHE A 51 10.85 -11.31 -3.36
N ASN A 52 10.67 -12.21 -2.39
CA ASN A 52 10.98 -13.63 -2.53
C ASN A 52 9.86 -14.49 -1.93
N GLU A 53 9.38 -15.47 -2.68
CA GLU A 53 8.35 -16.42 -2.24
C GLU A 53 8.78 -17.28 -1.04
N ASN A 54 10.09 -17.49 -0.87
CA ASN A 54 10.65 -18.28 0.25
C ASN A 54 10.42 -17.65 1.63
N LEU A 55 9.97 -16.38 1.68
CA LEU A 55 9.61 -15.72 2.92
C LEU A 55 8.28 -16.17 3.49
N LEU A 56 7.43 -16.82 2.68
CA LEU A 56 6.13 -17.31 3.10
C LEU A 56 6.25 -18.68 3.79
N ASP A 57 5.53 -18.85 4.90
CA ASP A 57 5.33 -20.18 5.46
C ASP A 57 4.43 -20.99 4.53
N LYS A 58 4.71 -22.29 4.38
CA LYS A 58 3.95 -23.23 3.54
C LYS A 58 2.46 -23.31 3.88
N ARG A 59 2.07 -22.87 5.08
CA ARG A 59 0.67 -22.85 5.55
C ARG A 59 -0.09 -21.58 5.14
N HIS A 60 0.62 -20.49 4.83
CA HIS A 60 0.01 -19.19 4.62
C HIS A 60 0.19 -18.73 3.16
N LYS A 61 -0.87 -18.16 2.58
CA LYS A 61 -0.83 -17.66 1.20
C LYS A 61 -0.14 -16.30 1.09
N ASN A 62 -0.15 -15.51 2.16
CA ASN A 62 0.32 -14.13 2.18
C ASN A 62 0.94 -13.76 3.54
N LEU A 63 1.80 -12.75 3.52
CA LEU A 63 2.20 -12.03 4.73
C LEU A 63 1.05 -11.11 5.18
N SER A 64 0.86 -11.00 6.50
CA SER A 64 -0.04 -10.01 7.07
C SER A 64 0.65 -9.27 8.20
N PHE A 65 0.46 -7.95 8.23
CA PHE A 65 1.06 -7.08 9.23
C PHE A 65 -0.02 -6.25 9.89
N ASN A 66 -0.01 -6.23 11.22
CA ASN A 66 -0.86 -5.36 12.00
C ASN A 66 -0.01 -4.19 12.51
N HIS A 67 -0.21 -3.03 11.90
CA HIS A 67 0.49 -1.79 12.23
C HIS A 67 0.26 -1.34 13.68
N LYS A 68 -0.93 -1.57 14.26
CA LYS A 68 -1.23 -1.11 15.63
C LYS A 68 -0.44 -1.84 16.71
N ASN A 69 -0.22 -3.14 16.53
CA ASN A 69 0.48 -3.98 17.52
C ASN A 69 1.82 -4.52 17.00
N GLN A 70 2.25 -4.08 15.82
CA GLN A 70 3.53 -4.46 15.19
C GLN A 70 3.70 -5.98 14.98
N GLN A 71 2.58 -6.68 14.79
CA GLN A 71 2.55 -8.14 14.62
C GLN A 71 2.63 -8.51 13.14
N LEU A 72 3.64 -9.30 12.78
CA LEU A 72 3.82 -9.91 11.46
C LEU A 72 3.46 -11.40 11.53
N LYS A 73 2.65 -11.88 10.57
CA LYS A 73 2.23 -13.27 10.43
C LYS A 73 2.41 -13.76 9.00
N GLY A 74 2.44 -15.08 8.83
CA GLY A 74 2.53 -15.74 7.53
C GLY A 74 3.95 -15.88 6.98
N GLN A 75 4.95 -15.40 7.71
CA GLN A 75 6.35 -15.61 7.34
C GLN A 75 6.83 -17.01 7.76
N ALA A 76 7.66 -17.63 6.92
CA ALA A 76 8.56 -18.71 7.36
C ALA A 76 9.50 -18.17 8.44
N ALA A 77 10.22 -19.01 9.19
CA ALA A 77 11.16 -18.53 10.21
C ALA A 77 12.35 -17.81 9.54
N PRO A 78 12.33 -16.47 9.36
CA PRO A 78 13.35 -15.78 8.61
C PRO A 78 14.53 -15.48 9.54
N GLU A 79 15.67 -15.13 8.98
CA GLU A 79 16.70 -14.49 9.78
C GLU A 79 16.17 -13.19 10.40
N ILE A 80 16.66 -12.83 11.59
CA ILE A 80 16.19 -11.66 12.36
C ILE A 80 16.25 -10.38 11.52
N HIS A 81 17.29 -10.23 10.71
CA HIS A 81 17.48 -9.06 9.85
C HIS A 81 16.38 -8.96 8.78
N VAL A 82 15.96 -10.08 8.19
CA VAL A 82 14.86 -10.15 7.21
C VAL A 82 13.52 -9.85 7.87
N GLN A 83 13.27 -10.41 9.05
CA GLN A 83 12.05 -10.11 9.80
C GLN A 83 11.94 -8.62 10.13
N THR A 84 13.06 -8.00 10.53
CA THR A 84 13.11 -6.57 10.82
C THR A 84 12.82 -5.75 9.57
N ALA A 85 13.48 -6.07 8.46
CA ALA A 85 13.26 -5.41 7.17
C ALA A 85 11.80 -5.55 6.69
N LEU A 86 11.18 -6.73 6.83
CA LEU A 86 9.76 -6.95 6.52
C LEU A 86 8.84 -6.05 7.34
N LYS A 87 9.06 -5.98 8.66
CA LYS A 87 8.26 -5.12 9.53
C LYS A 87 8.41 -3.65 9.14
N THR A 88 9.63 -3.18 8.95
CA THR A 88 9.89 -1.79 8.53
C THR A 88 9.22 -1.47 7.19
N PHE A 89 9.31 -2.38 6.21
CA PHE A 89 8.68 -2.20 4.91
C PHE A 89 7.15 -2.11 5.01
N LEU A 90 6.52 -3.05 5.73
CA LEU A 90 5.06 -3.09 5.86
C LEU A 90 4.52 -1.95 6.73
N ASP A 91 5.31 -1.48 7.70
CA ASP A 91 4.99 -0.30 8.49
C ASP A 91 5.02 0.98 7.64
N ALA A 92 6.07 1.15 6.83
CA ALA A 92 6.16 2.26 5.88
C ALA A 92 5.01 2.23 4.86
N PHE A 93 4.63 1.05 4.37
CA PHE A 93 3.48 0.90 3.47
C PHE A 93 2.14 1.24 4.14
N ALA A 94 1.97 0.89 5.42
CA ALA A 94 0.78 1.26 6.18
C ALA A 94 0.69 2.79 6.37
N CYS A 95 1.79 3.45 6.70
CA CYS A 95 1.87 4.91 6.78
C CYS A 95 1.58 5.58 5.44
N PHE A 96 2.19 5.09 4.36
CA PHE A 96 1.94 5.57 2.99
C PHE A 96 0.46 5.46 2.60
N SER A 97 -0.16 4.30 2.86
CA SER A 97 -1.57 4.06 2.56
C SER A 97 -2.50 4.94 3.39
N HIS A 98 -2.14 5.18 4.66
CA HIS A 98 -2.90 6.08 5.52
C HIS A 98 -2.83 7.53 5.05
N ASP A 99 -1.65 8.00 4.65
CA ASP A 99 -1.48 9.35 4.08
C ASP A 99 -2.27 9.52 2.78
N LEU A 100 -2.25 8.49 1.91
CA LEU A 100 -3.07 8.45 0.69
C LEU A 100 -4.56 8.65 1.00
N ILE A 101 -5.13 7.83 1.87
CA ILE A 101 -6.56 7.89 2.23
C ILE A 101 -6.91 9.21 2.92
N SER A 102 -5.99 9.77 3.72
CA SER A 102 -6.27 10.99 4.49
C SER A 102 -6.22 12.27 3.64
N ARG A 103 -5.64 12.19 2.44
CA ARG A 103 -5.49 13.33 1.51
C ARG A 103 -6.44 13.29 0.32
N LEU A 104 -6.96 12.10 0.00
CA LEU A 104 -8.05 11.89 -0.95
C LEU A 104 -9.39 12.34 -0.36
#